data_AF-A0A6B8T4N9-F1
#
_entry.id   AF-A0A6B8T4N9-F1
#
_cell.length_a   1.000
_cell.length_b   1.000
_cell.length_c   1.000
_cell.angle_alpha   90.00
_cell.angle_beta   90.00
_cell.angle_gamma   90.00
#
_symmetry.space_group_name_H-M   'P 1'
#
loop_
_entity.id
_entity.type
_entity.pdbx_description
1 polymer ?
#
loop_
_entity_poly.entity_id
_entity_poly.type
_entity_poly.pdbx_seq_one_letter_code
_entity_poly.pdbx_strand_id
1 'polypeptide(L)'
;MHKFYTLSTDSFVPISHDNKHLFNTYELVNNFIRTRIATAYRNILAKPILHNYEVDWYSPFDQLRETTDLQAQRQYFAFKDELQKHIQSLAQSPDPNNKNWAGLLEKVFSEKDNKIFSNGQQICIVWGWAFNNDQIQRPIIAEEKEEIPEEQPVEEPLVIEETPAPEELPIAPEEVPQPVEEEKVIDFEPEPVLEQPKKRSFLEFLKEFAAHRSWLLVLLLVLIALTFFIKSLMY
;
A
#
# COMPACT_ATOMS: atom_id res chain seq x y z
N MET A 1 -5.93 -3.29 16.85
CA MET A 1 -5.05 -3.93 15.85
C MET A 1 -4.23 -5.00 16.55
N HIS A 2 -3.99 -6.12 15.88
CA HIS A 2 -3.29 -7.29 16.40
C HIS A 2 -1.94 -7.41 15.71
N LYS A 3 -0.89 -7.69 16.48
CA LYS A 3 0.42 -8.06 15.91
C LYS A 3 0.30 -9.42 15.25
N PHE A 4 0.81 -9.57 14.04
CA PHE A 4 0.76 -10.85 13.32
C PHE A 4 2.08 -11.25 12.65
N TYR A 5 3.02 -10.32 12.47
CA TYR A 5 4.31 -10.60 11.84
C TYR A 5 5.41 -9.72 12.45
N THR A 6 6.60 -10.30 12.60
CA THR A 6 7.78 -9.62 13.14
C THR A 6 8.97 -9.94 12.25
N LEU A 7 9.84 -8.95 12.04
CA LEU A 7 11.06 -9.07 11.25
C LEU A 7 12.22 -8.36 11.94
N SER A 8 13.38 -9.01 12.01
CA SER A 8 14.61 -8.34 12.42
C SER A 8 15.10 -7.42 11.30
N THR A 9 15.51 -6.19 11.64
CA THR A 9 16.08 -5.24 10.66
C THR A 9 17.42 -5.70 10.09
N ASP A 10 18.08 -6.68 10.71
CA ASP A 10 19.34 -7.25 10.19
C ASP A 10 19.10 -8.16 8.98
N SER A 11 17.87 -8.63 8.81
CA SER A 11 17.52 -9.56 7.74
C SER A 11 17.10 -8.90 6.42
N PHE A 12 16.74 -7.60 6.43
CA PHE A 12 16.21 -6.92 5.25
C PHE A 12 16.57 -5.43 5.20
N VAL A 13 16.67 -4.89 3.98
CA VAL A 13 17.02 -3.48 3.74
C VAL A 13 15.75 -2.62 3.73
N PRO A 14 15.68 -1.53 4.51
CA PRO A 14 14.53 -0.62 4.46
C PRO A 14 14.50 0.13 3.13
N ILE A 15 13.31 0.31 2.57
CA ILE A 15 13.12 1.06 1.31
C ILE A 15 12.83 2.52 1.63
N SER A 16 13.29 3.43 0.77
CA SER A 16 13.06 4.86 0.92
C SER A 16 12.45 5.51 -0.32
N HIS A 17 11.65 6.55 -0.08
CA HIS A 17 11.14 7.47 -1.08
C HIS A 17 11.31 8.90 -0.59
N ASP A 18 11.91 9.74 -1.42
CA ASP A 18 12.14 11.16 -1.11
C ASP A 18 12.74 11.41 0.29
N ASN A 19 13.85 10.72 0.57
CA ASN A 19 14.60 10.77 1.84
C ASN A 19 13.84 10.29 3.09
N LYS A 20 12.68 9.65 2.94
CA LYS A 20 11.92 9.03 4.03
C LYS A 20 11.83 7.53 3.80
N HIS A 21 12.00 6.74 4.86
CA HIS A 21 11.69 5.32 4.79
C HIS A 21 10.21 5.10 4.53
N LEU A 22 9.87 4.12 3.69
CA LEU A 22 8.50 3.83 3.31
C LEU A 22 7.62 3.55 4.52
N PHE A 23 8.09 2.82 5.52
CA PHE A 23 7.28 2.51 6.70
C PHE A 23 6.78 3.74 7.47
N ASN A 24 7.47 4.88 7.36
CA ASN A 24 7.04 6.14 7.97
C ASN A 24 5.89 6.82 7.21
N THR A 25 5.50 6.32 6.05
CA THR A 25 4.40 6.86 5.24
C THR A 25 3.08 6.13 5.44
N TYR A 26 2.99 5.22 6.42
CA TYR A 26 1.79 4.39 6.65
C TYR A 26 0.49 5.19 6.68
N GLU A 27 0.37 6.20 7.55
CA GLU A 27 -0.87 6.95 7.70
C GLU A 27 -1.26 7.68 6.40
N LEU A 28 -0.25 8.18 5.68
CA LEU A 28 -0.42 8.90 4.42
C LEU A 28 -0.91 7.95 3.32
N VAL A 29 -0.28 6.78 3.18
CA VAL A 29 -0.68 5.78 2.17
C VAL A 29 -2.03 5.15 2.52
N ASN A 30 -2.25 4.79 3.78
CA ASN A 30 -3.50 4.19 4.23
C ASN A 30 -4.69 5.13 4.04
N ASN A 31 -4.50 6.43 4.32
CA ASN A 31 -5.53 7.42 4.06
C ASN A 31 -5.80 7.59 2.55
N PHE A 32 -4.76 7.55 1.70
CA PHE A 32 -4.94 7.55 0.25
C PHE A 32 -5.81 6.38 -0.20
N ILE A 33 -5.50 5.15 0.23
CA ILE A 33 -6.28 3.95 -0.13
C ILE A 33 -7.75 4.13 0.27
N ARG A 34 -8.00 4.53 1.52
CA ARG A 34 -9.34 4.67 2.08
C ARG A 34 -10.18 5.73 1.36
N THR A 35 -9.56 6.81 0.89
CA THR A 35 -10.26 7.98 0.33
C THR A 35 -10.31 8.01 -1.19
N ARG A 36 -9.36 7.36 -1.88
CA ARG A 36 -9.22 7.45 -3.33
C ARG A 36 -9.49 6.15 -4.08
N ILE A 37 -9.31 5.00 -3.43
CA ILE A 37 -9.48 3.69 -4.06
C ILE A 37 -10.87 3.16 -3.68
N ALA A 38 -10.98 2.47 -2.55
CA ALA A 38 -12.26 2.04 -2.01
C ALA A 38 -12.18 1.79 -0.51
N THR A 39 -13.29 2.03 0.19
CA THR A 39 -13.39 1.77 1.64
C THR A 39 -13.19 0.28 1.98
N ALA A 40 -13.49 -0.62 1.04
CA ALA A 40 -13.25 -2.06 1.18
C ALA A 40 -11.78 -2.39 1.45
N TYR A 41 -10.83 -1.60 0.94
CA TYR A 41 -9.39 -1.82 1.12
C TYR A 41 -8.78 -1.06 2.30
N ARG A 42 -9.58 -0.39 3.14
CA ARG A 42 -9.09 0.47 4.24
C ARG A 42 -8.11 -0.21 5.23
N ASN A 43 -8.12 -1.54 5.28
CA ASN A 43 -7.32 -2.36 6.18
C ASN A 43 -6.36 -3.31 5.42
N ILE A 44 -6.22 -3.14 4.11
CA ILE A 44 -5.39 -4.00 3.27
C ILE A 44 -3.91 -3.86 3.61
N LEU A 45 -3.49 -2.69 4.11
CA LEU A 45 -2.10 -2.37 4.40
C LEU A 45 -1.80 -2.58 5.88
N ALA A 46 -0.81 -3.40 6.20
CA ALA A 46 -0.38 -3.61 7.57
C ALA A 46 0.35 -2.38 8.12
N LYS A 47 0.15 -2.06 9.40
CA LYS A 47 0.84 -0.97 10.10
C LYS A 47 2.19 -1.45 10.64
N PRO A 48 3.33 -0.97 10.12
CA PRO A 48 4.64 -1.29 10.68
C PRO A 48 4.93 -0.44 11.92
N ILE A 49 5.53 -1.04 12.94
CA ILE A 49 6.06 -0.37 14.13
C ILE A 49 7.49 -0.87 14.34
N LEU A 50 8.46 0.03 14.16
CA LEU A 50 9.88 -0.25 14.39
C LEU A 50 10.20 -0.02 15.88
N HIS A 51 10.74 -1.03 16.55
CA HIS A 51 11.28 -0.92 17.91
C HIS A 51 12.42 -1.90 18.08
N ASN A 52 13.50 -1.50 18.78
CA ASN A 52 14.60 -2.40 19.16
C ASN A 52 15.17 -3.27 18.02
N TYR A 53 15.39 -2.70 16.82
CA TYR A 53 15.87 -3.44 15.64
C TYR A 53 14.94 -4.55 15.14
N GLU A 54 13.69 -4.53 15.57
CA GLU A 54 12.61 -5.36 15.07
C GLU A 54 11.50 -4.48 14.52
N VAL A 55 10.83 -5.00 13.50
CA VAL A 55 9.66 -4.37 12.92
C VAL A 55 8.50 -5.31 13.17
N ASP A 56 7.48 -4.81 13.84
CA ASP A 56 6.22 -5.51 14.06
C ASP A 56 5.16 -4.96 13.12
N TRP A 57 4.42 -5.85 12.45
CA TRP A 57 3.27 -5.48 11.64
C TRP A 57 1.97 -5.80 12.35
N TYR A 58 1.05 -4.84 12.27
CA TYR A 58 -0.25 -4.87 12.91
C TYR A 58 -1.37 -4.77 11.88
N SER A 59 -2.45 -5.51 12.11
CA SER A 59 -3.67 -5.49 11.29
C SER A 59 -4.90 -5.58 12.17
N PRO A 60 -6.07 -5.04 11.77
CA PRO A 60 -7.32 -5.32 12.47
C PRO A 60 -7.86 -6.73 12.22
N PHE A 61 -7.30 -7.49 11.26
CA PHE A 61 -7.72 -8.86 10.99
C PHE A 61 -7.00 -9.85 11.92
N ASP A 62 -7.73 -10.87 12.36
CA ASP A 62 -7.19 -11.96 13.16
C ASP A 62 -6.69 -13.12 12.29
N GLN A 63 -5.81 -13.94 12.88
CA GLN A 63 -5.34 -15.22 12.33
C GLN A 63 -4.69 -15.13 10.94
N LEU A 64 -4.08 -13.99 10.63
CA LEU A 64 -3.32 -13.78 9.41
C LEU A 64 -2.10 -14.70 9.34
N ARG A 65 -1.93 -15.41 8.22
CA ARG A 65 -0.75 -16.23 7.90
C ARG A 65 -0.20 -15.86 6.53
N GLU A 66 1.12 -15.87 6.38
CA GLU A 66 1.78 -15.67 5.08
C GLU A 66 1.28 -16.74 4.11
N THR A 67 0.87 -16.32 2.91
CA THR A 67 0.24 -17.21 1.93
C THR A 67 0.57 -16.82 0.50
N THR A 68 0.54 -17.83 -0.37
CA THR A 68 0.60 -17.70 -1.82
C THR A 68 -0.65 -18.29 -2.49
N ASP A 69 -1.72 -18.48 -1.72
CA ASP A 69 -2.97 -19.05 -2.21
C ASP A 69 -3.60 -18.23 -3.35
N LEU A 70 -4.25 -18.93 -4.28
CA LEU A 70 -4.83 -18.36 -5.49
C LEU A 70 -5.88 -17.29 -5.17
N GLN A 71 -6.74 -17.52 -4.17
CA GLN A 71 -7.76 -16.54 -3.78
C GLN A 71 -7.12 -15.27 -3.22
N ALA A 72 -6.10 -15.41 -2.37
CA ALA A 72 -5.38 -14.28 -1.79
C ALA A 72 -4.65 -13.47 -2.88
N GLN A 73 -4.01 -14.14 -3.84
CA GLN A 73 -3.38 -13.48 -4.98
C GLN A 73 -4.41 -12.77 -5.88
N ARG A 74 -5.57 -13.39 -6.14
CA ARG A 74 -6.67 -12.73 -6.89
C ARG A 74 -7.11 -11.44 -6.21
N GLN A 75 -7.32 -11.44 -4.90
CA GLN A 75 -7.67 -10.23 -4.14
C GLN A 75 -6.56 -9.16 -4.20
N TYR A 76 -5.29 -9.58 -4.07
CA TYR A 76 -4.15 -8.68 -4.17
C TYR A 76 -4.07 -8.00 -5.53
N PHE A 77 -4.22 -8.76 -6.62
CA PHE A 77 -4.16 -8.22 -7.97
C PHE A 77 -5.39 -7.38 -8.33
N ALA A 78 -6.58 -7.73 -7.85
CA ALA A 78 -7.76 -6.88 -8.00
C ALA A 78 -7.53 -5.49 -7.37
N PHE A 79 -6.99 -5.44 -6.16
CA PHE A 79 -6.59 -4.18 -5.52
C PHE A 79 -5.50 -3.47 -6.32
N LYS A 80 -4.44 -4.17 -6.76
CA LYS A 80 -3.36 -3.57 -7.54
C LYS A 80 -3.84 -2.96 -8.85
N ASP A 81 -4.75 -3.62 -9.55
CA ASP A 81 -5.28 -3.13 -10.83
C ASP A 81 -6.08 -1.84 -10.64
N GLU A 82 -6.82 -1.72 -9.55
CA GLU A 82 -7.52 -0.49 -9.19
C GLU A 82 -6.53 0.62 -8.80
N LEU A 83 -5.57 0.32 -7.92
CA LEU A 83 -4.50 1.23 -7.54
C LEU A 83 -3.72 1.75 -8.76
N GLN A 84 -3.43 0.88 -9.74
CA GLN A 84 -2.65 1.23 -10.92
C GLN A 84 -3.33 2.31 -11.76
N LYS A 85 -4.67 2.32 -11.85
CA LYS A 85 -5.42 3.37 -12.54
C LYS A 85 -5.17 4.74 -11.89
N HIS A 86 -5.15 4.79 -10.56
CA HIS A 86 -4.85 6.02 -9.82
C HIS A 86 -3.39 6.45 -9.98
N ILE A 87 -2.44 5.51 -9.92
CA ILE A 87 -1.02 5.79 -10.15
C ILE A 87 -0.80 6.40 -11.53
N GLN A 88 -1.40 5.81 -12.58
CA GLN A 88 -1.28 6.32 -13.95
C GLN A 88 -1.85 7.74 -14.09
N SER A 89 -3.02 8.00 -13.49
CA SER A 89 -3.63 9.33 -13.48
C SER A 89 -2.72 10.36 -12.79
N LEU A 90 -2.14 9.99 -11.64
CA LEU A 90 -1.21 10.85 -10.89
C LEU A 90 0.10 11.10 -11.66
N ALA A 91 0.63 10.09 -12.34
CA ALA A 91 1.87 10.19 -13.10
C ALA A 91 1.74 11.11 -14.33
N GLN A 92 0.56 11.14 -14.95
CA GLN A 92 0.25 11.99 -16.11
C GLN A 92 0.01 13.46 -15.74
N SER A 93 -0.28 13.75 -14.47
CA SER A 93 -0.50 15.12 -13.99
C SER A 93 0.76 15.99 -14.15
N PRO A 94 0.62 17.28 -14.50
CA PRO A 94 1.75 18.21 -14.56
C PRO A 94 2.31 18.55 -13.17
N ASP A 95 1.50 18.42 -12.11
CA ASP A 95 1.88 18.70 -10.73
C ASP A 95 3.01 17.76 -10.22
N PRO A 96 4.17 18.30 -9.80
CA PRO A 96 5.25 17.53 -9.19
C PRO A 96 4.82 16.69 -7.98
N ASN A 97 3.87 17.17 -7.18
CA ASN A 97 3.38 16.44 -6.01
C ASN A 97 2.63 15.17 -6.43
N ASN A 98 1.78 15.24 -7.46
CA ASN A 98 1.11 14.06 -7.99
C ASN A 98 2.10 13.02 -8.55
N LYS A 99 3.16 13.48 -9.22
CA LYS A 99 4.24 12.58 -9.68
C LYS A 99 4.99 11.94 -8.51
N ASN A 100 5.25 12.70 -7.44
CA ASN A 100 5.88 12.15 -6.22
C ASN A 100 4.99 11.07 -5.59
N TRP A 101 3.67 11.31 -5.53
CA TRP A 101 2.68 10.34 -5.07
C TRP A 101 2.65 9.07 -5.91
N ALA A 102 2.66 9.19 -7.24
CA ALA A 102 2.76 8.04 -8.14
C ALA A 102 3.99 7.19 -7.81
N GLY A 103 5.17 7.82 -7.73
CA GLY A 103 6.41 7.12 -7.38
C GLY A 103 6.42 6.52 -5.97
N LEU A 104 5.76 7.15 -5.00
CA LEU A 104 5.61 6.59 -3.65
C LEU A 104 4.78 5.31 -3.70
N LEU A 105 3.61 5.36 -4.32
CA LEU A 105 2.67 4.23 -4.39
C LEU A 105 3.28 3.06 -5.18
N GLU A 106 3.98 3.32 -6.29
CA GLU A 106 4.70 2.30 -7.05
C GLU A 106 5.72 1.55 -6.20
N LYS A 107 6.45 2.25 -5.32
CA LYS A 107 7.42 1.63 -4.42
C LYS A 107 6.76 0.85 -3.29
N VAL A 108 5.69 1.38 -2.70
CA VAL A 108 4.98 0.72 -1.60
C VAL A 108 4.35 -0.59 -2.06
N PHE A 109 3.80 -0.61 -3.27
CA PHE A 109 3.09 -1.76 -3.84
C PHE A 109 3.89 -2.51 -4.90
N SER A 110 5.22 -2.48 -4.76
CA SER A 110 6.10 -3.31 -5.58
C SER A 110 5.98 -4.77 -5.15
N GLU A 111 5.69 -5.66 -6.11
CA GLU A 111 5.38 -7.08 -5.84
C GLU A 111 6.55 -7.78 -5.14
N LYS A 112 7.76 -7.52 -5.61
CA LYS A 112 9.01 -8.02 -5.01
C LYS A 112 9.23 -7.56 -3.56
N ASP A 113 8.60 -6.48 -3.14
CA ASP A 113 8.78 -5.87 -1.83
C ASP A 113 7.50 -5.96 -0.99
N ASN A 114 6.60 -6.89 -1.36
CA ASN A 114 5.36 -7.16 -0.65
C ASN A 114 5.29 -8.63 -0.24
N LYS A 115 4.65 -8.88 0.90
CA LYS A 115 4.23 -10.22 1.32
C LYS A 115 2.73 -10.21 1.59
N ILE A 116 2.04 -11.28 1.19
CA ILE A 116 0.60 -11.41 1.35
C ILE A 116 0.33 -12.30 2.56
N PHE A 117 -0.51 -11.79 3.47
CA PHE A 117 -1.03 -12.54 4.60
C PHE A 117 -2.55 -12.67 4.46
N SER A 118 -3.12 -13.82 4.82
CA SER A 118 -4.57 -14.03 4.77
C SER A 118 -5.07 -14.88 5.92
N ASN A 119 -6.34 -14.70 6.25
CA ASN A 119 -7.13 -15.56 7.13
C ASN A 119 -8.16 -16.41 6.35
N GLY A 120 -8.04 -16.48 5.01
CA GLY A 120 -8.97 -17.17 4.10
C GLY A 120 -10.12 -16.30 3.58
N GLN A 121 -10.40 -15.16 4.22
CA GLN A 121 -11.44 -14.22 3.79
C GLN A 121 -10.85 -12.90 3.29
N GLN A 122 -9.97 -12.33 4.09
CA GLN A 122 -9.33 -11.04 3.85
C GLN A 122 -7.84 -11.22 3.65
N ILE A 123 -7.21 -10.26 2.98
CA ILE A 123 -5.77 -10.15 2.86
C ILE A 123 -5.22 -8.92 3.58
N CYS A 124 -3.98 -9.03 4.01
CA CYS A 124 -3.19 -7.93 4.53
C CYS A 124 -1.79 -7.96 3.92
N ILE A 125 -1.28 -6.81 3.51
CA ILE A 125 -0.01 -6.65 2.80
C ILE A 125 1.04 -6.15 3.78
N VAL A 126 2.10 -6.93 3.93
CA VAL A 126 3.33 -6.53 4.62
C VAL A 126 4.26 -5.87 3.61
N TRP A 127 4.80 -4.70 3.95
CA TRP A 127 5.47 -3.76 3.04
C TRP A 127 6.54 -2.93 3.76
N GLY A 128 7.32 -2.16 2.99
CA GLY A 128 8.24 -1.13 3.49
C GLY A 128 9.73 -1.53 3.51
N TRP A 129 10.02 -2.81 3.26
CA TRP A 129 11.36 -3.40 3.23
C TRP A 129 11.54 -4.21 1.94
N ALA A 130 12.79 -4.33 1.50
CA ALA A 130 13.16 -5.05 0.29
C ALA A 130 13.15 -6.56 0.54
N PHE A 131 11.97 -7.18 0.49
CA PHE A 131 11.80 -8.62 0.76
C PHE A 131 12.37 -9.52 -0.33
N ASN A 132 12.55 -9.01 -1.55
CA ASN A 132 12.96 -9.79 -2.73
C ASN A 132 12.08 -11.04 -2.91
N ASN A 133 10.76 -10.83 -2.88
CA ASN A 133 9.74 -11.86 -2.95
C ASN A 133 9.38 -12.19 -4.40
N ASP A 134 9.74 -13.39 -4.85
CA ASP A 134 9.40 -13.89 -6.20
C ASP A 134 8.16 -14.81 -6.20
N GLN A 135 7.47 -14.95 -5.06
CA GLN A 135 6.35 -15.89 -4.90
C GLN A 135 5.00 -15.30 -5.32
N ILE A 136 4.87 -13.97 -5.41
CA ILE A 136 3.66 -13.31 -5.89
C ILE A 136 3.63 -13.45 -7.40
N GLN A 137 2.64 -14.17 -7.91
CA GLN A 137 2.44 -14.40 -9.34
C GLN A 137 1.05 -13.97 -9.72
N ARG A 138 0.88 -13.30 -10.88
CA ARG A 138 -0.46 -12.95 -11.35
C ARG A 138 -1.20 -14.24 -11.71
N PRO A 139 -2.38 -14.51 -11.12
CA PRO A 139 -3.21 -15.63 -11.52
C PRO A 139 -3.54 -15.53 -13.01
N ILE A 140 -3.23 -16.59 -13.77
CA ILE A 140 -3.72 -16.70 -15.15
C ILE A 140 -5.21 -16.96 -15.03
N ILE A 141 -6.02 -16.00 -15.49
CA ILE A 141 -7.44 -16.22 -15.71
C ILE A 141 -7.51 -17.14 -16.93
N ALA A 142 -7.30 -18.44 -16.72
CA ALA A 142 -7.92 -19.40 -17.60
C ALA A 142 -9.40 -19.09 -17.43
N GLU A 143 -10.03 -18.56 -18.49
CA GLU A 143 -11.47 -18.43 -18.57
C GLU A 143 -12.02 -19.74 -18.03
N GLU A 144 -12.62 -19.66 -16.85
CA GLU A 144 -13.43 -20.73 -16.29
C GLU A 144 -14.57 -20.81 -17.29
N LYS A 145 -14.35 -21.61 -18.33
CA LYS A 145 -15.29 -21.90 -19.38
C LYS A 145 -16.41 -22.57 -18.62
N GLU A 146 -17.39 -21.77 -18.19
CA GLU A 146 -18.68 -22.28 -17.79
C GLU A 146 -19.04 -23.26 -18.91
N GLU A 147 -19.06 -24.55 -18.57
CA GLU A 147 -19.56 -25.58 -19.47
C GLU A 147 -21.03 -25.25 -19.66
N ILE A 148 -21.32 -24.37 -20.62
CA ILE A 148 -22.63 -24.21 -21.21
C ILE A 148 -22.99 -25.62 -21.67
N PRO A 149 -24.03 -26.27 -21.12
CA PRO A 149 -24.46 -27.56 -21.61
C PRO A 149 -24.76 -27.42 -23.10
N GLU A 150 -24.15 -28.26 -23.93
CA GLU A 150 -24.42 -28.30 -25.37
C GLU A 150 -25.93 -28.51 -25.59
N GLU A 151 -26.65 -27.43 -25.92
CA GLU A 151 -27.98 -27.53 -26.51
C GLU A 151 -27.84 -28.22 -27.87
N GLN A 152 -28.42 -29.41 -27.97
CA GLN A 152 -28.47 -30.18 -29.21
C GLN A 152 -29.29 -29.44 -30.28
N PRO A 153 -28.92 -29.56 -31.57
CA PRO A 153 -29.40 -28.68 -32.62
C PRO A 153 -30.85 -28.96 -33.01
N VAL A 154 -31.57 -27.86 -33.23
CA VAL A 154 -32.94 -27.73 -33.73
C VAL A 154 -33.13 -28.44 -35.08
N GLU A 155 -34.12 -29.32 -35.17
CA GLU A 155 -34.75 -29.72 -36.44
C GLU A 155 -36.07 -28.93 -36.61
N GLU A 156 -36.13 -28.12 -37.67
CA GLU A 156 -37.34 -27.56 -38.27
C GLU A 156 -37.56 -28.26 -39.64
N PRO A 157 -38.69 -28.08 -40.37
CA PRO A 157 -39.98 -27.45 -40.05
C PRO A 157 -41.20 -28.24 -40.57
N LEU A 158 -42.43 -27.98 -40.09
CA LEU A 158 -43.64 -28.18 -40.91
C LEU A 158 -44.69 -27.09 -40.67
N VAL A 159 -45.06 -26.49 -41.80
CA VAL A 159 -45.99 -25.39 -42.09
C VAL A 159 -47.44 -25.72 -41.68
N ILE A 160 -48.26 -24.70 -41.33
CA ILE A 160 -49.58 -24.38 -41.93
C ILE A 160 -50.25 -23.17 -41.21
N GLU A 161 -50.44 -22.13 -42.02
CA GLU A 161 -51.55 -21.15 -42.17
C GLU A 161 -52.04 -20.16 -41.08
N GLU A 162 -52.07 -18.90 -41.55
CA GLU A 162 -53.11 -17.85 -41.46
C GLU A 162 -53.31 -16.98 -40.19
N THR A 163 -52.89 -15.72 -40.34
CA THR A 163 -53.40 -14.37 -39.88
C THR A 163 -54.83 -14.25 -39.30
N PRO A 164 -55.28 -13.11 -38.68
CA PRO A 164 -54.59 -11.87 -38.20
C PRO A 164 -55.09 -11.26 -36.83
N ALA A 165 -54.20 -10.50 -36.16
CA ALA A 165 -54.43 -9.23 -35.41
C ALA A 165 -55.34 -9.19 -34.13
N PRO A 166 -55.46 -8.05 -33.41
CA PRO A 166 -54.58 -7.61 -32.32
C PRO A 166 -55.38 -7.28 -31.02
N GLU A 167 -54.75 -7.31 -29.84
CA GLU A 167 -55.41 -6.74 -28.64
C GLU A 167 -54.47 -5.89 -27.79
N GLU A 168 -55.05 -4.82 -27.29
CA GLU A 168 -54.45 -3.53 -26.93
C GLU A 168 -53.76 -3.52 -25.55
N LEU A 169 -52.82 -2.56 -25.42
CA LEU A 169 -52.26 -2.07 -24.16
C LEU A 169 -53.39 -1.55 -23.22
N PRO A 170 -53.13 -1.41 -21.91
CA PRO A 170 -52.71 -0.07 -21.48
C PRO A 170 -51.73 0.00 -20.28
N ILE A 171 -50.71 0.84 -20.48
CA ILE A 171 -50.34 2.02 -19.66
C ILE A 171 -49.87 1.81 -18.19
N ALA A 172 -48.66 2.32 -17.95
CA ALA A 172 -47.91 2.49 -16.70
C ALA A 172 -48.60 3.39 -15.64
N PRO A 173 -47.98 3.62 -14.46
CA PRO A 173 -47.03 4.73 -14.38
C PRO A 173 -45.76 4.50 -13.54
N GLU A 174 -44.77 5.29 -13.93
CA GLU A 174 -43.41 5.52 -13.41
C GLU A 174 -43.40 6.41 -12.13
N GLU A 175 -42.22 6.56 -11.52
CA GLU A 175 -41.80 7.56 -10.50
C GLU A 175 -42.24 7.32 -9.02
N VAL A 176 -41.44 7.44 -7.94
CA VAL A 176 -40.34 8.37 -7.56
C VAL A 176 -39.49 7.72 -6.41
N PRO A 177 -38.16 8.00 -6.28
CA PRO A 177 -37.29 7.53 -5.19
C PRO A 177 -37.26 8.46 -3.96
N GLN A 178 -37.11 7.93 -2.74
CA GLN A 178 -36.77 8.69 -1.52
C GLN A 178 -36.12 7.78 -0.44
N PRO A 179 -35.35 8.30 0.53
CA PRO A 179 -34.43 9.43 0.51
C PRO A 179 -33.05 9.09 1.15
N VAL A 180 -32.05 9.92 0.82
CA VAL A 180 -30.71 9.93 1.45
C VAL A 180 -30.84 10.33 2.93
N GLU A 181 -30.38 9.48 3.83
CA GLU A 181 -30.31 9.79 5.27
C GLU A 181 -28.97 10.48 5.58
N GLU A 182 -29.07 11.60 6.29
CA GLU A 182 -28.04 12.61 6.50
C GLU A 182 -26.81 12.09 7.25
N GLU A 183 -25.65 12.48 6.73
CA GLU A 183 -24.33 12.26 7.29
C GLU A 183 -24.22 12.90 8.68
N LYS A 184 -24.28 12.08 9.73
CA LYS A 184 -24.02 12.54 11.10
C LYS A 184 -22.54 12.88 11.21
N VAL A 185 -22.26 14.18 11.18
CA VAL A 185 -20.98 14.80 11.53
C VAL A 185 -20.54 14.26 12.90
N ILE A 186 -19.53 13.39 12.89
CA ILE A 186 -18.82 12.99 14.10
C ILE A 186 -17.86 14.13 14.42
N ASP A 187 -18.18 14.86 15.48
CA ASP A 187 -17.32 15.85 16.10
C ASP A 187 -16.06 15.13 16.59
N PHE A 188 -14.94 15.32 15.89
CA PHE A 188 -13.66 14.75 16.29
C PHE A 188 -13.09 15.61 17.43
N GLU A 189 -13.23 15.11 18.65
CA GLU A 189 -12.44 15.57 19.78
C GLU A 189 -10.94 15.40 19.43
N PRO A 190 -10.12 16.46 19.46
CA PRO A 190 -8.72 16.35 19.08
C PRO A 190 -7.98 15.50 20.12
N GLU A 191 -7.56 14.29 19.74
CA GLU A 191 -6.65 13.47 20.53
C GLU A 191 -5.39 14.29 20.88
N PRO A 192 -4.87 14.17 22.12
CA PRO A 192 -3.74 14.96 22.56
C PRO A 192 -2.53 14.66 21.67
N VAL A 193 -2.02 15.71 21.03
CA VAL A 193 -0.79 15.69 20.24
C VAL A 193 0.33 15.13 21.12
N LEU A 194 0.69 13.86 20.88
CA LEU A 194 1.89 13.27 21.46
C LEU A 194 3.08 14.12 21.02
N GLU A 195 3.68 14.81 21.98
CA GLU A 195 4.88 15.63 21.78
C GLU A 195 5.94 14.77 21.09
N GLN A 196 6.23 15.09 19.83
CA GLN A 196 7.37 14.46 19.15
C GLN A 196 8.63 14.83 19.94
N PRO A 197 9.52 13.86 20.25
CA PRO A 197 10.75 14.16 20.95
C PRO A 197 11.54 15.20 20.14
N LYS A 198 11.74 16.36 20.74
CA LYS A 198 12.46 17.51 20.19
C LYS A 198 13.79 17.00 19.62
N LYS A 199 13.92 16.95 18.30
CA LYS A 199 15.14 16.51 17.62
C LYS A 199 16.27 17.41 18.09
N ARG A 200 17.17 16.89 18.93
CA ARG A 200 18.39 17.60 19.34
C ARG A 200 19.13 17.99 18.07
N SER A 201 19.33 19.28 17.86
CA SER A 201 19.97 19.78 16.65
C SER A 201 21.42 19.32 16.65
N PHE A 202 21.95 18.91 15.49
CA PHE A 202 23.35 18.51 15.34
C PHE A 202 24.33 19.57 15.88
N LEU A 203 23.93 20.84 15.86
CA LEU A 203 24.70 21.95 16.42
C LEU A 203 24.70 21.97 17.96
N GLU A 204 23.61 21.56 18.61
CA GLU A 204 23.56 21.43 20.06
C GLU A 204 24.46 20.28 20.53
N PHE A 205 24.46 19.16 19.79
CA PHE A 205 25.39 18.07 20.00
C PHE A 205 26.85 18.53 19.83
N LEU A 206 27.18 19.26 18.75
CA LEU A 206 28.51 19.81 18.53
C LEU A 206 28.93 20.78 19.65
N LYS A 207 28.01 21.60 20.14
CA LYS A 207 28.25 22.54 21.24
C LYS A 207 28.58 21.81 22.55
N GLU A 208 27.81 20.79 22.90
CA GLU A 208 28.09 19.94 24.08
C GLU A 208 29.40 19.16 23.92
N PHE A 209 29.64 18.62 22.73
CA PHE A 209 30.84 17.86 22.43
C PHE A 209 32.11 18.74 22.48
N ALA A 210 32.05 19.95 21.94
CA ALA A 210 33.14 20.92 22.03
C ALA A 210 33.38 21.39 23.47
N ALA A 211 32.32 21.55 24.27
CA ALA A 211 32.46 21.97 25.67
C ALA A 211 33.08 20.89 26.56
N HIS A 212 32.74 19.62 26.34
CA HIS A 212 33.17 18.53 27.23
C HIS A 212 34.36 17.70 26.71
N ARG A 213 34.60 17.72 25.39
CA ARG A 213 35.64 16.91 24.72
C ARG A 213 36.43 17.68 23.66
N SER A 214 36.67 18.98 23.87
CA SER A 214 37.49 19.82 22.97
C SER A 214 38.85 19.22 22.61
N TRP A 215 39.48 18.49 23.54
CA TRP A 215 40.77 17.83 23.30
C TRP A 215 40.73 16.78 22.18
N LEU A 216 39.59 16.10 21.96
CA LEU A 216 39.43 15.16 20.85
C LEU A 216 39.38 15.86 19.50
N LEU A 217 38.85 17.10 19.43
CA LEU A 217 38.87 17.89 18.20
C LEU A 217 40.29 18.33 17.85
N VAL A 218 41.08 18.70 18.85
CA VAL A 218 42.51 19.03 18.66
C VAL A 218 43.28 17.79 18.20
N LEU A 219 43.05 16.63 18.82
CA LEU A 219 43.68 15.37 18.43
C LEU A 219 43.30 14.97 16.99
N LEU A 220 42.02 15.11 16.62
CA LEU A 220 41.54 14.87 15.26
C LEU A 220 42.23 15.81 14.26
N LEU A 221 42.35 17.10 14.59
CA LEU A 221 43.00 18.09 13.74
C LEU A 221 44.49 17.78 13.56
N VAL A 222 45.18 17.38 14.63
CA VAL A 222 46.57 16.92 14.56
C VAL A 222 46.69 15.69 13.67
N LEU A 223 45.81 14.69 13.80
CA LEU A 223 45.79 13.51 12.94
C LEU A 223 45.61 13.89 11.46
N ILE A 224 44.67 14.78 11.16
CA ILE A 224 44.42 15.27 9.80
C ILE A 224 45.69 15.98 9.28
N ALA A 225 46.28 16.89 10.04
CA ALA A 225 47.52 17.57 9.66
C ALA A 225 48.67 16.58 9.43
N LEU A 226 48.78 15.54 10.25
CA LEU A 226 49.80 14.48 10.14
C LEU A 226 49.58 13.65 8.86
N THR A 227 48.33 13.34 8.49
CA THR A 227 48.04 12.68 7.21
C THR A 227 48.42 13.54 6.00
N PHE A 228 48.15 14.85 6.05
CA PHE A 228 48.58 15.78 5.00
C PHE A 228 50.10 15.92 4.95
N PHE A 229 50.76 15.97 6.10
CA PHE A 229 52.21 16.07 6.19
C PHE A 229 52.91 14.81 5.66
N ILE A 230 52.44 13.61 6.03
CA ILE A 230 52.95 12.34 5.48
C ILE A 230 52.72 12.29 3.96
N LYS A 231 51.52 12.67 3.51
CA LYS A 231 51.21 12.70 2.08
C LYS A 231 52.09 13.68 1.30
N SER A 232 52.45 14.81 1.91
CA SER A 232 53.37 15.81 1.35
C SER A 232 54.85 15.39 1.42
N LEU A 233 55.19 14.35 2.19
CA LEU A 233 56.54 13.79 2.28
C LEU A 233 56.72 12.60 1.32
N MET A 234 55.63 11.94 0.95
CA MET A 234 55.58 10.82 0.00
C MET A 234 55.43 11.27 -1.46
N TYR A 235 55.07 12.54 -1.71
CA TYR A 235 54.98 13.18 -3.03
C TYR A 235 56.03 14.29 -3.12
#